data_AF-A0AA35QZ80-F1
#
_entry.id   AF-A0AA35QZ80-F1
#
_cell.length_a   1.000
_cell.length_b   1.000
_cell.length_c   1.000
_cell.angle_alpha   90.00
_cell.angle_beta   90.00
_cell.angle_gamma   90.00
#
_symmetry.space_group_name_H-M   'P 1'
#
loop_
_entity.id
_entity.type
_entity.pdbx_description
1 polymer ?
#
loop_
_entity_poly.entity_id
_entity_poly.type
_entity_poly.pdbx_seq_one_letter_code
_entity_poly.pdbx_strand_id
1 'polypeptide(L)'
;MDEKTRREEFPQLKGVTYLDHAGAALYAKSQVEAHTAGLTANLYGNPHSQSPSSQSSTAAVDHVRDLVLLFFGTDSDHYDVRLHFRLHGSSETAQRVFPLVCPPPSPTSQQLTL
;
A
#
# COMPACT_ATOMS: atom_id res chain seq x y z
N MET A 1 7.03 -18.25 -10.10
CA MET A 1 7.11 -18.63 -8.67
C MET A 1 7.50 -20.10 -8.62
N ASP A 2 8.58 -20.44 -7.92
CA ASP A 2 9.09 -21.82 -7.85
C ASP A 2 8.27 -22.70 -6.89
N GLU A 3 8.22 -24.00 -7.16
CA GLU A 3 7.44 -24.98 -6.38
C GLU A 3 7.97 -25.12 -4.95
N LYS A 4 9.28 -24.91 -4.75
CA LYS A 4 9.88 -24.87 -3.43
C LYS A 4 9.38 -23.66 -2.64
N THR A 5 9.47 -22.47 -3.23
CA THR A 5 8.98 -21.22 -2.62
C THR A 5 7.50 -21.30 -2.28
N ARG A 6 6.68 -21.95 -3.11
CA ARG A 6 5.26 -22.16 -2.83
C ARG A 6 5.03 -22.98 -1.56
N ARG A 7 5.76 -24.07 -1.38
CA ARG A 7 5.62 -24.92 -0.19
C ARG A 7 6.14 -24.25 1.08
N GLU A 8 7.16 -23.41 0.96
CA GLU A 8 7.75 -22.68 2.09
C GLU A 8 6.87 -21.50 2.52
N GLU A 9 6.37 -20.70 1.58
CA GLU A 9 5.58 -19.49 1.85
C GLU A 9 4.09 -19.77 2.06
N PHE A 10 3.55 -20.86 1.52
CA PHE A 10 2.12 -21.20 1.62
C PHE A 10 1.91 -22.65 2.09
N PRO A 11 2.35 -23.01 3.31
CA PRO A 11 2.17 -24.35 3.85
C PRO A 11 0.68 -24.75 3.94
N GLN A 12 -0.23 -23.79 4.11
CA GLN A 12 -1.68 -24.02 4.16
C GLN A 12 -2.30 -24.50 2.83
N LEU A 13 -1.60 -24.34 1.70
CA LEU A 13 -2.06 -24.81 0.39
C LEU A 13 -1.72 -26.29 0.13
N LYS A 14 -1.09 -27.00 1.09
CA LYS A 14 -0.70 -28.39 0.90
C LYS A 14 -1.94 -29.28 0.71
N GLY A 15 -2.10 -29.80 -0.50
CA GLY A 15 -3.21 -30.68 -0.87
C GLY A 15 -4.54 -29.96 -1.16
N VAL A 16 -4.53 -28.63 -1.25
CA VAL A 16 -5.71 -27.80 -1.53
C VAL A 16 -5.43 -26.88 -2.70
N THR A 17 -6.33 -26.86 -3.70
CA THR A 17 -6.28 -25.90 -4.80
C THR A 17 -7.18 -24.71 -4.48
N TYR A 18 -6.57 -23.59 -4.10
CA TYR A 18 -7.28 -22.33 -3.88
C TYR A 18 -7.41 -21.60 -5.22
N LEU A 19 -8.64 -21.26 -5.63
CA LEU A 19 -8.94 -20.62 -6.92
C LEU A 19 -9.51 -19.20 -6.78
N ASP A 20 -9.66 -18.69 -5.55
CA ASP A 20 -10.27 -17.38 -5.27
C ASP A 20 -9.23 -16.28 -5.02
N HIS A 21 -8.18 -16.24 -5.83
CA HIS A 21 -7.16 -15.19 -5.74
C HIS A 21 -7.68 -13.80 -6.16
N ALA A 22 -8.79 -13.74 -6.90
CA ALA A 22 -9.42 -12.50 -7.33
C ALA A 22 -10.24 -11.84 -6.21
N GLY A 23 -10.87 -12.62 -5.34
CA GLY A 23 -11.63 -12.11 -4.19
C GLY A 23 -10.73 -11.78 -3.00
N ALA A 24 -9.77 -12.65 -2.67
CA ALA A 24 -8.80 -12.42 -1.61
C ALA A 24 -7.49 -13.16 -1.89
N ALA A 25 -6.39 -12.42 -2.00
CA ALA A 25 -5.08 -13.05 -2.06
C ALA A 25 -4.75 -13.71 -0.70
N LEU A 26 -4.15 -14.90 -0.74
CA LEU A 26 -3.63 -15.56 0.46
C LEU A 26 -2.40 -14.82 0.97
N TYR A 27 -2.29 -14.71 2.28
CA TYR A 27 -1.09 -14.20 2.93
C TYR A 27 0.04 -15.23 2.87
N ALA A 28 1.26 -14.75 2.61
CA ALA A 28 2.46 -15.56 2.72
C ALA A 28 2.87 -15.72 4.19
N LYS A 29 3.49 -16.85 4.53
CA LYS A 29 4.00 -17.12 5.88
C LYS A 29 4.98 -16.03 6.31
N SER A 30 5.96 -15.70 5.47
CA SER A 30 6.95 -14.66 5.76
C SER A 30 6.31 -13.29 6.02
N GLN A 31 5.25 -12.96 5.29
CA GLN A 31 4.52 -11.69 5.44
C GLN A 31 3.89 -11.59 6.83
N VAL A 32 3.25 -12.66 7.29
CA VAL A 32 2.66 -12.71 8.64
C VAL A 32 3.74 -12.65 9.71
N GLU A 33 4.79 -13.45 9.58
CA GLU A 33 5.89 -13.50 10.55
C GLU A 33 6.60 -12.14 10.68
N ALA A 34 6.92 -11.49 9.56
CA ALA A 34 7.53 -10.17 9.55
C ALA A 34 6.61 -9.11 10.16
N HIS A 35 5.32 -9.15 9.86
CA HIS A 35 4.36 -8.20 10.43
C HIS A 35 4.20 -8.39 11.94
N THR A 36 4.06 -9.65 12.40
CA THR A 36 3.99 -9.97 13.82
C THR A 36 5.27 -9.60 14.56
N ALA A 37 6.45 -9.84 13.97
CA ALA A 37 7.73 -9.41 14.54
C ALA A 37 7.79 -7.89 14.69
N GLY A 38 7.33 -7.14 13.69
CA GLY A 38 7.26 -5.67 13.75
C GLY A 38 6.33 -5.18 14.87
N LEU A 39 5.13 -5.75 14.99
CA LEU A 39 4.16 -5.37 16.02
C LEU A 39 4.57 -5.76 17.45
N THR A 40 5.33 -6.84 17.60
CA THR A 40 5.76 -7.31 18.93
C THR A 40 7.06 -6.61 19.38
N ALA A 41 7.91 -6.21 18.46
CA ALA A 41 9.16 -5.49 18.76
C ALA A 41 8.95 -3.99 18.97
N ASN A 42 7.91 -3.39 18.38
CA ASN A 42 7.69 -1.94 18.40
C ASN A 42 6.33 -1.58 19.01
N LEU A 43 6.30 -0.49 19.78
CA LEU A 43 5.05 0.09 20.27
C LEU A 43 4.54 1.12 19.26
N TYR A 44 3.50 0.78 18.52
CA TYR A 44 2.82 1.69 17.60
C TYR A 44 1.69 2.43 18.33
N GLY A 45 1.72 3.75 18.27
CA GLY A 45 0.72 4.64 18.86
C GLY A 45 -0.20 5.23 17.81
N ASN A 46 -1.21 5.98 18.24
CA ASN A 46 -2.02 6.77 17.34
C ASN A 46 -1.15 7.88 16.71
N PRO A 47 -1.01 7.97 15.36
CA PRO A 47 -0.14 8.93 14.66
C PRO A 47 -0.36 10.41 14.99
N HIS A 48 -1.48 10.75 15.63
CA HIS A 48 -1.83 12.12 16.02
C HIS A 48 -1.32 12.53 17.41
N SER A 49 -0.75 11.61 18.19
CA SER A 49 -0.18 11.92 19.51
C SER A 49 1.27 12.39 19.42
N GLN A 50 1.75 13.23 20.35
CA GLN A 50 3.19 13.56 20.44
C GLN A 50 3.95 12.56 21.32
N SER A 51 3.81 11.26 21.04
CA SER A 51 4.54 10.19 21.72
C SER A 51 5.57 9.54 20.79
N PRO A 52 6.65 8.94 21.31
CA PRO A 52 7.59 8.15 20.49
C PRO A 52 6.91 7.01 19.72
N SER A 53 5.87 6.41 20.31
CA SER A 53 5.06 5.38 19.66
C SER A 53 4.24 5.90 18.49
N SER A 54 3.75 7.15 18.57
CA SER A 54 3.05 7.81 17.47
C SER A 54 4.00 8.14 16.32
N GLN A 55 5.20 8.65 16.62
CA GLN A 55 6.23 8.91 15.61
C GLN A 55 6.63 7.62 14.87
N SER A 56 6.74 6.50 15.59
CA SER A 56 7.03 5.18 15.01
C SER A 56 5.93 4.73 14.05
N SER A 57 4.65 5.00 14.38
CA SER A 57 3.52 4.73 13.48
C SER A 57 3.53 5.63 12.25
N THR A 58 3.82 6.93 12.40
CA THR A 58 3.93 7.86 11.28
C THR A 58 5.05 7.45 10.32
N ALA A 59 6.23 7.12 10.85
CA ALA A 59 7.36 6.64 10.04
C ALA A 59 7.03 5.34 9.29
N ALA A 60 6.31 4.41 9.94
CA ALA A 60 5.86 3.18 9.28
C ALA A 60 4.87 3.46 8.14
N VAL A 61 3.95 4.41 8.34
CA VAL A 61 2.99 4.84 7.31
C VAL A 61 3.71 5.51 6.13
N ASP A 62 4.67 6.39 6.39
CA ASP A 62 5.44 7.07 5.35
C ASP A 62 6.29 6.07 4.54
N HIS A 63 6.91 5.11 5.21
CA HIS A 63 7.63 4.04 4.52
C HIS A 63 6.72 3.23 3.57
N VAL A 64 5.49 2.93 3.98
CA VAL A 64 4.51 2.26 3.09
C VAL A 64 4.13 3.14 1.91
N ARG A 65 4.01 4.46 2.09
CA ARG A 65 3.74 5.38 0.97
C ARG A 65 4.84 5.32 -0.08
N ASP A 66 6.09 5.34 0.34
CA ASP A 66 7.24 5.26 -0.57
C ASP A 66 7.26 3.94 -1.34
N LEU A 67 6.95 2.82 -0.68
CA LEU A 67 6.85 1.52 -1.34
C LEU A 67 5.72 1.48 -2.38
N VAL A 68 4.57 2.11 -2.10
CA VAL A 68 3.45 2.21 -3.05
C VAL A 68 3.84 3.07 -4.25
N LEU A 69 4.47 4.22 -4.03
CA LEU A 69 4.95 5.08 -5.10
C LEU A 69 5.97 4.35 -5.98
N LEU A 70 6.92 3.66 -5.36
CA LEU A 70 7.91 2.84 -6.06
C LEU A 70 7.26 1.71 -6.88
N PHE A 71 6.23 1.05 -6.32
CA PHE A 71 5.50 -0.01 -7.02
C PHE A 71 4.82 0.51 -8.30
N PHE A 72 4.29 1.73 -8.29
CA PHE A 72 3.72 2.37 -9.46
C PHE A 72 4.75 3.08 -10.35
N GLY A 73 6.02 3.13 -9.94
CA GLY A 73 7.09 3.84 -10.66
C GLY A 73 6.91 5.36 -10.66
N THR A 74 6.24 5.90 -9.65
CA THR A 74 5.95 7.33 -9.49
C THR A 74 6.73 7.93 -8.32
N ASP A 75 6.78 9.26 -8.24
CA ASP A 75 7.39 10.00 -7.13
C ASP A 75 6.33 10.75 -6.29
N SER A 76 6.75 11.20 -5.10
CA SER A 76 5.92 11.99 -4.19
C SER A 76 5.71 13.43 -4.64
N ASP A 77 6.44 13.88 -5.67
CA ASP A 77 6.37 15.24 -6.18
C ASP A 77 5.12 15.42 -7.06
N HIS A 78 4.71 14.36 -7.76
CA HIS A 78 3.55 14.36 -8.64
C HIS A 78 2.34 13.61 -8.07
N TYR A 79 2.54 12.69 -7.13
CA TYR A 79 1.47 11.82 -6.61
C TYR A 79 1.47 11.70 -5.08
N ASP A 80 0.27 11.74 -4.49
CA ASP A 80 0.06 11.61 -3.04
C ASP A 80 -0.66 10.29 -2.71
N VAL A 81 -0.10 9.50 -1.79
CA VAL A 81 -0.66 8.21 -1.35
C VAL A 81 -1.43 8.38 -0.05
N ARG A 82 -2.76 8.28 -0.14
CA ARG A 82 -3.67 8.33 1.01
C ARG A 82 -4.08 6.92 1.45
N LEU A 83 -3.43 6.43 2.50
CA LEU A 83 -3.84 5.19 3.16
C LEU A 83 -5.11 5.44 3.99
N HIS A 84 -6.18 4.74 3.65
CA HIS A 84 -7.45 4.80 4.37
C HIS A 84 -7.76 3.44 4.98
N PHE A 85 -7.98 3.42 6.29
CA PHE A 85 -8.39 2.21 7.00
C PHE A 85 -9.90 2.02 6.84
N ARG A 86 -10.30 1.04 6.03
CA ARG A 86 -11.71 0.66 5.90
C ARG A 86 -12.05 -0.39 6.96
N LEU A 87 -13.00 -0.05 7.83
CA LEU A 87 -13.70 -1.04 8.65
C LEU A 87 -14.76 -1.72 7.79
N HIS A 88 -14.72 -3.05 7.68
CA HIS A 88 -15.76 -3.81 6.97
C HIS A 88 -17.00 -3.89 7.86
N GLY A 89 -18.00 -3.05 7.59
CA GLY A 89 -19.20 -2.98 8.45
C GLY A 89 -20.18 -1.83 8.20
N SER A 90 -20.05 -1.02 7.15
CA SER A 90 -21.13 -0.14 6.71
C SER A 90 -21.45 -0.41 5.25
N SER A 91 -22.62 -0.98 4.99
CA SER A 91 -23.29 -0.73 3.73
C SER A 91 -23.52 0.78 3.63
N GLU A 92 -23.02 1.37 2.55
CA GLU A 92 -23.35 2.74 2.11
C GLU A 92 -22.57 3.88 2.77
N THR A 93 -21.45 4.29 2.14
CA THR A 93 -21.13 5.72 2.00
C THR A 93 -20.34 5.93 0.72
N ALA A 94 -20.85 6.82 -0.11
CA ALA A 94 -20.52 7.03 -1.51
C ALA A 94 -19.02 7.16 -1.80
N GLN A 95 -18.57 6.38 -2.79
CA GLN A 95 -17.38 6.66 -3.58
C GLN A 95 -17.53 8.03 -4.25
N ARG A 96 -16.91 9.05 -3.67
CA ARG A 96 -16.43 10.22 -4.42
C ARG A 96 -14.91 10.26 -4.29
N VAL A 97 -14.25 9.31 -4.95
CA VAL A 97 -12.86 9.50 -5.36
C VAL A 97 -12.91 10.56 -6.45
N PHE A 98 -12.37 11.74 -6.16
CA PHE A 98 -12.21 12.81 -7.14
C PHE A 98 -11.37 12.29 -8.31
N PRO A 99 -11.74 12.55 -9.57
CA PRO A 99 -10.89 12.21 -10.70
C PRO A 99 -9.58 13.01 -10.57
N LEU A 100 -8.47 12.30 -10.71
CA LEU A 100 -7.17 12.90 -11.01
C LEU A 100 -7.34 13.83 -12.21
N VAL A 101 -7.34 15.14 -11.97
CA VAL A 101 -7.23 16.14 -13.03
C VAL A 101 -5.75 16.22 -13.38
N CYS A 102 -5.37 15.62 -14.51
CA CYS A 102 -4.06 15.90 -15.11
C CYS A 102 -4.00 17.40 -15.47
N PRO A 103 -2.93 18.13 -15.09
CA PRO A 103 -2.74 19.47 -15.61
C PRO A 103 -2.52 19.41 -17.14
N PRO A 104 -3.04 20.38 -17.92
CA PRO A 104 -2.81 20.41 -19.36
C PRO A 104 -1.31 20.62 -19.65
N PRO A 105 -0.78 20.04 -20.74
CA PRO A 105 0.61 20.26 -21.12
C PRO A 105 0.85 21.74 -21.44
N SER A 106 1.98 22.25 -20.98
CA SER A 106 2.47 23.61 -21.27
C SER A 106 2.59 23.82 -22.78
N PRO A 107 2.18 24.99 -23.31
CA PRO A 107 2.23 25.23 -24.74
C PRO A 107 3.69 25.27 -25.21
N THR A 108 3.97 24.41 -26.19
CA THR A 108 5.19 24.28 -26.97
C THR A 108 5.74 25.63 -27.41
N SER A 109 7.00 25.89 -27.08
CA SER A 109 7.80 26.92 -27.75
C SER A 109 8.09 26.47 -29.18
N GLN A 110 7.48 27.13 -30.16
CA GLN A 110 7.79 27.19 -31.60
C GLN A 110 6.71 28.11 -32.21
N GLN A 111 6.96 29.20 -32.94
CA GLN A 111 8.04 29.57 -33.84
C GLN A 111 8.26 31.09 -33.89
N LEU A 112 9.49 31.51 -34.22
CA LEU A 112 9.78 32.77 -34.88
C LEU A 112 8.99 32.88 -36.20
N THR A 113 8.47 34.07 -36.52
CA THR A 113 8.50 34.65 -37.87
C THR A 113 8.29 36.17 -37.76
N LEU A 114 9.33 36.91 -38.16
CA LEU A 114 9.46 38.34 -38.54
C LEU A 114 8.61 39.41 -37.81
#